data_AF-A0A7C3YWI2-F1
#
_entry.id   AF-A0A7C3YWI2-F1
#
_cell.length_a   1.000
_cell.length_b   1.000
_cell.length_c   1.000
_cell.angle_alpha   90.00
_cell.angle_beta   90.00
_cell.angle_gamma   90.00
#
_symmetry.space_group_name_H-M   'P 1'
#
loop_
_entity.id
_entity.type
_entity.pdbx_description
1 polymer ?
#
loop_
_entity_poly.entity_id
_entity_poly.type
_entity_poly.pdbx_seq_one_letter_code
_entity_poly.pdbx_strand_id
1 'polypeptide(L)' 'MKKALVCGAGGFIGHHMVKRLKNEGFWVRGVDLKYPEFSPVEADDFVLGDLRDPYV' A
#
# COMPACT_ATOMS: atom_id res chain seq x y z
N MET A 1 11.73 -6.75 -12.83
CA MET A 1 10.60 -5.98 -12.26
C MET A 1 10.84 -5.81 -10.77
N LYS A 2 10.84 -4.58 -10.24
CA LYS A 2 11.04 -4.35 -8.80
C LYS A 2 9.71 -4.45 -8.06
N LYS A 3 9.73 -4.96 -6.83
CA LYS A 3 8.54 -5.09 -5.97
C LYS A 3 8.74 -4.31 -4.69
N ALA A 4 7.66 -3.73 -4.18
CA ALA A 4 7.65 -3.02 -2.90
C ALA A 4 6.42 -3.41 -2.07
N LEU A 5 6.62 -3.51 -0.77
CA LEU A 5 5.57 -3.62 0.25
C LEU A 5 5.48 -2.28 0.97
N VAL A 6 4.29 -1.69 1.03
CA VAL A 6 4.05 -0.45 1.77
C VAL A 6 3.16 -0.77 2.97
N CYS A 7 3.77 -0.74 4.16
CA CYS A 7 3.07 -0.85 5.44
C CYS A 7 2.45 0.50 5.81
N GLY A 8 1.16 0.53 6.15
CA GLY A 8 0.42 1.77 6.38
C GLY A 8 -0.04 2.47 5.10
N ALA A 9 -0.36 1.68 4.05
CA ALA A 9 -0.66 2.18 2.71
C ALA A 9 -1.98 2.97 2.58
N GLY A 10 -2.89 2.85 3.55
CA GLY A 10 -4.14 3.63 3.65
C GLY A 10 -3.97 4.97 4.36
N GLY A 11 -2.82 5.21 5.00
CA GLY A 11 -2.48 6.47 5.67
C GLY A 11 -2.07 7.60 4.72
N PHE A 12 -1.92 8.80 5.29
CA PHE A 12 -1.53 10.01 4.54
C PHE A 12 -0.19 9.83 3.82
N ILE A 13 0.85 9.32 4.49
CA ILE A 13 2.17 9.13 3.88
C ILE A 13 2.19 7.90 2.96
N GLY A 14 1.55 6.80 3.39
CA GLY A 14 1.59 5.53 2.68
C GLY A 14 1.00 5.59 1.28
N HIS A 15 -0.17 6.22 1.11
CA HIS A 15 -0.79 6.29 -0.23
C HIS A 15 0.05 7.14 -1.21
N HIS A 16 0.71 8.21 -0.74
CA HIS A 16 1.66 8.98 -1.56
C HIS A 16 2.90 8.16 -1.93
N MET A 17 3.40 7.32 -1.01
CA MET A 17 4.50 6.39 -1.28
C MET A 17 4.11 5.37 -2.35
N VAL A 18 2.92 4.77 -2.25
CA VAL A 18 2.38 3.86 -3.28
C VAL A 18 2.37 4.55 -4.64
N LYS A 19 1.75 5.73 -4.76
CA LYS A 19 1.69 6.51 -6.01
C LYS A 19 3.08 6.76 -6.60
N ARG A 20 4.04 7.17 -5.76
CA ARG A 20 5.42 7.40 -6.20
C ARG A 20 6.07 6.13 -6.75
N LEU A 21 5.99 5.02 -6.01
CA LEU A 21 6.58 3.75 -6.41
C LEU A 21 5.95 3.19 -7.69
N LYS A 22 4.63 3.37 -7.86
CA LYS A 22 3.92 3.05 -9.11
C LYS A 22 4.46 3.86 -10.28
N ASN A 23 4.66 5.17 -10.11
CA ASN A 23 5.27 6.04 -11.13
C ASN A 23 6.73 5.66 -11.45
N GLU A 24 7.46 5.08 -10.49
CA GLU A 24 8.82 4.56 -10.68
C GLU A 24 8.85 3.14 -11.29
N GLY A 25 7.70 2.55 -11.62
CA GLY A 25 7.59 1.26 -12.30
C GLY A 25 7.68 0.03 -11.38
N PHE A 26 7.41 0.20 -10.09
CA PHE A 26 7.32 -0.93 -9.16
C PHE A 26 5.97 -1.64 -9.27
N TRP A 27 5.98 -2.94 -8.97
CA TRP A 27 4.80 -3.65 -8.51
C TRP A 27 4.66 -3.43 -7.00
N VAL A 28 3.52 -2.90 -6.55
CA VAL A 28 3.34 -2.46 -5.17
C VAL A 28 2.20 -3.24 -4.52
N ARG A 29 2.49 -3.85 -3.37
CA ARG A 29 1.47 -4.33 -2.43
C ARG A 29 1.34 -3.35 -1.27
N GLY A 30 0.13 -2.85 -1.03
CA GLY A 30 -0.20 -2.07 0.17
C GLY A 30 -0.76 -2.96 1.29
N VAL A 31 -0.47 -2.63 2.54
CA VAL A 31 -1.13 -3.24 3.71
C VAL A 31 -1.51 -2.15 4.70
N ASP A 32 -2.76 -2.15 5.15
CA ASP A 32 -3.26 -1.25 6.20
C ASP A 32 -4.57 -1.80 6.79
N LEU A 33 -5.02 -1.25 7.91
CA LEU A 33 -6.31 -1.54 8.54
C LEU A 33 -7.50 -0.95 7.76
N LYS A 34 -7.23 -0.03 6.83
CA LYS A 34 -8.23 0.68 6.02
C LYS A 34 -7.70 1.01 4.62
N TYR A 35 -8.62 1.22 3.68
CA TYR A 35 -8.27 1.84 2.40
C TYR A 35 -7.95 3.33 2.56
N PRO A 36 -7.23 3.95 1.60
CA PRO A 36 -7.11 5.39 1.53
C PRO A 36 -8.50 6.04 1.51
N GLU A 37 -8.71 7.05 2.36
CA GLU A 37 -10.02 7.66 2.59
C GLU A 37 -10.42 8.65 1.48
N PHE A 38 -9.43 9.29 0.85
CA PHE A 38 -9.62 10.38 -0.10
C PHE A 38 -9.08 10.09 -1.50
N SER A 39 -8.71 8.84 -1.79
CA SER A 39 -8.15 8.44 -3.08
C SER A 39 -8.44 6.97 -3.39
N PRO A 40 -8.46 6.58 -4.67
CA PRO A 40 -8.51 5.17 -5.03
C PRO A 40 -7.23 4.46 -4.60
N VAL A 41 -7.32 3.14 -4.47
CA VAL A 41 -6.16 2.28 -4.24
C VAL A 41 -5.35 2.19 -5.53
N GLU A 42 -4.17 2.82 -5.58
CA GLU A 42 -3.26 2.77 -6.74
C GLU A 42 -2.31 1.56 -6.72
N ALA A 43 -2.28 0.80 -5.62
CA ALA A 43 -1.44 -0.40 -5.50
C ALA A 43 -1.92 -1.50 -6.45
N ASP A 44 -1.00 -2.34 -6.92
CA ASP A 44 -1.36 -3.52 -7.72
C ASP A 44 -2.11 -4.57 -6.90
N ASP A 45 -1.85 -4.57 -5.59
CA ASP A 45 -2.52 -5.41 -4.62
C ASP A 45 -2.62 -4.68 -3.28
N PHE A 46 -3.68 -4.93 -2.52
CA PHE A 46 -3.91 -4.27 -1.24
C PHE A 46 -4.55 -5.23 -0.25
N VAL A 47 -3.87 -5.43 0.88
CA VAL A 47 -4.35 -6.28 1.97
C VAL A 47 -4.95 -5.38 3.05
N LEU A 48 -6.23 -5.57 3.34
CA LEU A 48 -6.81 -5.07 4.59
C LEU A 48 -6.37 -6.00 5.72
N GLY A 49 -5.43 -5.53 6.55
CA GLY A 49 -4.75 -6.38 7.51
C GLY A 49 -4.12 -5.62 8.67
N ASP A 50 -4.14 -6.25 9.84
CA ASP A 50 -3.41 -5.76 11.01
C ASP A 50 -1.96 -6.24 10.96
N LEU A 51 -1.02 -5.32 10.74
CA LEU A 51 0.41 -5.61 10.69
C LEU A 51 1.00 -6.14 12.02
N ARG A 52 0.21 -6.16 13.10
CA ARG A 52 0.58 -6.78 14.38
C ARG A 52 0.25 -8.28 14.43
N ASP A 53 -0.57 -8.77 13.51
CA ASP A 53 -0.89 -10.19 13.38
C ASP A 53 0.09 -10.87 12.40
N PRO A 54 0.91 -11.84 12.84
CA PRO A 54 1.88 -12.51 11.97
C PRO A 54 1.26 -13.46 10.94
N TYR A 55 -0.05 -13.70 10.97
CA TYR A 55 -0.75 -14.64 10.07
C TYR A 55 -1.61 -13.96 9.00
N VAL A 56 -1.58 -12.62 8.93
CA VAL A 56 -2.32 -11.80 7.96
C VAL A 56 -1.50 -11.56 6.69
#